data_AF-A0A539D094-F1
#
_entry.id   AF-A0A539D094-F1
#
_cell.length_a   1.000
_cell.length_b   1.000
_cell.length_c   1.000
_cell.angle_alpha   90.00
_cell.angle_beta   90.00
_cell.angle_gamma   90.00
#
_symmetry.space_group_name_H-M   'P 1'
#
loop_
_entity.id
_entity.type
_entity.pdbx_description
1 polymer ?
#
loop_
_entity_poly.entity_id
_entity_poly.type
_entity_poly.pdbx_seq_one_letter_code
_entity_poly.pdbx_strand_id
1 'polypeptide(L)'
;MREGRRVRAVFAVIVVLALIIALIAVQARAQTVGPRPDQADFRDLYEELVETNTTLSQGSCTLAAERMGARLLAAGYPAADVRVLATPERPKDGNLAAVLRGSDPSAPALLLLAHIDVVEANPADWTRDPFTLVEEGGYFYARGAADDKAQAAVWVDTMVRLKAEGFVPRQDIKIALTCGEETSDTWNGVEWLLKTHPDALSAGFALNEGARGRLDAEGNRLALDVQAGEKVYQDFQLEITNPGGHSSRPVPDNAIDRLANGLVRLWDQPFPLEVNDTVRAYLTAMAGVSPTLAADMRLVAAGRPDPAAAARLSAADPGL
;
A
#
# COMPACT_ATOMS: atom_id res chain seq x y z
N MET A 1 -43.05 60.59 -2.93
CA MET A 1 -42.57 59.65 -3.97
C MET A 1 -41.06 59.69 -4.27
N ARG A 2 -40.27 60.72 -3.85
CA ARG A 2 -38.82 60.78 -4.13
C ARG A 2 -37.92 60.00 -3.15
N GLU A 3 -38.36 59.78 -1.91
CA GLU A 3 -37.56 59.09 -0.87
C GLU A 3 -37.41 57.58 -1.10
N GLY A 4 -38.50 56.89 -1.47
CA GLY A 4 -38.47 55.44 -1.71
C GLY A 4 -37.59 54.99 -2.89
N ARG A 5 -37.29 55.88 -3.84
CA ARG A 5 -36.39 55.59 -4.97
C ARG A 5 -34.91 55.60 -4.57
N ARG A 6 -34.51 56.45 -3.61
CA ARG A 6 -33.12 56.51 -3.13
C ARG A 6 -32.77 55.29 -2.27
N VAL A 7 -33.69 54.86 -1.40
CA VAL A 7 -33.49 53.68 -0.55
C VAL A 7 -33.36 52.41 -1.40
N ARG A 8 -34.18 52.25 -2.45
CA ARG A 8 -34.10 51.11 -3.38
C ARG A 8 -32.80 51.07 -4.19
N ALA A 9 -32.26 52.23 -4.59
CA ALA A 9 -30.99 52.31 -5.31
C ALA A 9 -29.80 51.93 -4.43
N VAL A 10 -29.77 52.39 -3.18
CA VAL A 10 -28.71 52.05 -2.22
C VAL A 10 -28.76 50.55 -1.87
N PHE A 11 -29.96 49.99 -1.68
CA PHE A 11 -30.12 48.56 -1.40
C PHE A 11 -29.67 47.68 -2.58
N ALA A 12 -29.97 48.08 -3.82
CA ALA A 12 -29.53 47.36 -5.01
C ALA A 12 -28.00 47.37 -5.17
N VAL A 13 -27.34 48.50 -4.87
CA VAL A 13 -25.86 48.59 -4.91
C VAL A 13 -25.22 47.70 -3.83
N ILE A 14 -25.78 47.65 -2.62
CA ILE A 14 -25.27 46.81 -1.54
C ILE A 14 -25.42 45.31 -1.87
N VAL A 15 -26.56 44.92 -2.45
CA VAL A 15 -26.80 43.52 -2.87
C VAL A 15 -25.86 43.11 -4.00
N VAL A 16 -25.61 43.98 -4.98
CA VAL A 16 -24.66 43.71 -6.06
C VAL A 16 -23.23 43.64 -5.53
N LEU A 17 -22.82 44.53 -4.62
CA LEU A 17 -21.50 44.46 -4.00
C LEU A 17 -21.31 43.18 -3.17
N ALA A 18 -22.33 42.77 -2.42
CA ALA A 18 -22.31 41.53 -1.64
C ALA A 18 -22.23 40.28 -2.53
N LEU A 19 -22.92 40.26 -3.67
CA LEU A 19 -22.83 39.19 -4.67
C LEU A 19 -21.45 39.14 -5.35
N ILE A 20 -20.85 40.29 -5.63
CA ILE A 20 -19.49 40.36 -6.19
C ILE A 20 -18.45 39.87 -5.17
N ILE A 21 -18.56 40.29 -3.90
CA ILE A 21 -17.68 39.81 -2.81
C ILE A 21 -17.85 38.30 -2.59
N ALA A 22 -19.08 37.78 -2.66
CA ALA A 22 -19.33 36.35 -2.60
C ALA A 22 -18.73 35.59 -3.80
N LEU A 23 -18.81 36.13 -5.02
CA LEU A 23 -18.16 35.52 -6.20
C LEU A 23 -16.64 35.52 -6.09
N ILE A 24 -16.03 36.60 -5.59
CA ILE A 24 -14.57 36.70 -5.40
C ILE A 24 -14.12 35.75 -4.27
N ALA A 25 -14.90 35.62 -3.19
CA ALA A 25 -14.61 34.70 -2.11
C ALA A 25 -14.75 33.22 -2.51
N VAL A 26 -15.61 32.90 -3.48
CA VAL A 26 -15.73 31.55 -4.07
C VAL A 26 -14.54 31.24 -4.98
N GLN A 27 -14.01 32.22 -5.74
CA GLN A 27 -12.79 32.00 -6.54
C GLN A 27 -11.51 31.92 -5.70
N ALA A 28 -11.49 32.50 -4.50
CA ALA A 28 -10.34 32.42 -3.59
C ALA A 28 -10.23 31.09 -2.83
N ARG A 29 -11.23 30.19 -2.92
CA ARG A 29 -11.24 28.87 -2.26
C ARG A 29 -11.17 27.72 -3.27
N ALA A 30 -10.22 27.78 -4.20
CA ALA A 30 -9.65 26.63 -4.90
C ALA A 30 -8.61 27.12 -5.91
N GLN A 31 -7.60 27.87 -5.46
CA GLN A 31 -6.34 27.82 -6.19
C GLN A 31 -5.65 26.55 -5.72
N THR A 32 -5.96 25.43 -6.39
CA THR A 32 -5.07 24.27 -6.40
C THR A 32 -3.75 24.80 -6.95
N VAL A 33 -2.80 25.10 -6.05
CA VAL A 33 -1.42 25.36 -6.44
C VAL A 33 -1.04 24.17 -7.31
N GLY A 34 -0.77 24.41 -8.59
CA GLY A 34 -0.31 23.35 -9.50
C GLY A 34 0.90 22.64 -8.89
N PRO A 35 1.18 21.39 -9.30
CA PRO A 35 2.28 20.63 -8.71
C PRO A 35 3.55 21.46 -8.76
N ARG A 36 4.28 21.49 -7.65
CA ARG A 36 5.65 22.02 -7.64
C ARG A 36 6.48 21.24 -8.68
N PRO A 37 7.55 21.81 -9.25
CA PRO A 37 8.38 21.10 -10.23
C PRO A 37 8.82 19.70 -9.74
N ASP A 38 9.21 19.60 -8.47
CA ASP A 38 9.60 18.34 -7.85
C ASP A 38 8.44 17.33 -7.74
N GLN A 39 7.20 17.80 -7.70
CA GLN A 39 6.01 16.93 -7.74
C GLN A 39 5.67 16.50 -9.16
N ALA A 40 5.99 17.29 -10.18
CA ALA A 40 5.77 16.91 -11.57
C ALA A 40 6.69 15.74 -11.96
N ASP A 41 7.99 15.82 -11.65
CA ASP A 41 8.93 14.74 -11.94
C ASP A 41 8.54 13.42 -11.25
N PHE A 42 8.10 13.49 -9.98
CA PHE A 42 7.58 12.33 -9.27
C PHE A 42 6.30 11.79 -9.94
N ARG A 43 5.37 12.65 -10.33
CA ARG A 43 4.10 12.25 -10.95
C ARG A 43 4.32 11.54 -12.27
N ASP A 44 5.23 12.03 -13.11
CA ASP A 44 5.58 11.40 -14.39
C ASP A 44 6.20 10.00 -14.19
N LEU A 45 7.03 9.82 -13.16
CA LEU A 45 7.60 8.52 -12.79
C LEU A 45 6.52 7.57 -12.24
N TYR A 46 5.70 8.07 -11.33
CA TYR A 46 4.64 7.30 -10.69
C TYR A 46 3.58 6.84 -11.69
N GLU A 47 3.14 7.72 -12.59
CA GLU A 47 2.25 7.40 -13.71
C GLU A 47 2.85 6.29 -14.58
N GLU A 48 4.09 6.43 -15.04
CA GLU A 48 4.74 5.39 -15.85
C GLU A 48 4.77 4.03 -15.13
N LEU A 49 5.09 4.00 -13.85
CA LEU A 49 5.15 2.75 -13.08
C LEU A 49 3.77 2.13 -12.90
N VAL A 50 2.77 2.92 -12.50
CA VAL A 50 1.40 2.48 -12.25
C VAL A 50 0.74 1.98 -13.54
N GLU A 51 0.89 2.70 -14.64
CA GLU A 51 0.33 2.33 -15.95
C GLU A 51 1.08 1.15 -16.61
N THR A 52 2.26 0.78 -16.10
CA THR A 52 2.90 -0.47 -16.51
C THR A 52 2.11 -1.65 -15.95
N ASN A 53 1.29 -2.33 -16.75
CA ASN A 53 0.61 -3.54 -16.28
C ASN A 53 1.64 -4.62 -15.87
N THR A 54 1.59 -5.02 -14.60
CA THR A 54 2.48 -6.02 -13.96
C THR A 54 1.70 -7.20 -13.36
N THR A 55 0.46 -7.40 -13.81
CA THR A 55 -0.32 -8.61 -13.46
C THR A 55 0.39 -9.87 -13.95
N LEU A 56 0.23 -10.97 -13.20
CA LEU A 56 0.83 -12.25 -13.54
C LEU A 56 0.37 -12.76 -14.91
N SER A 57 -0.91 -12.58 -15.26
CA SER A 57 -1.50 -13.17 -16.46
C SER A 57 -1.10 -12.45 -17.76
N GLN A 58 -0.93 -11.13 -17.73
CA GLN A 58 -0.78 -10.31 -18.94
C GLN A 58 0.39 -9.33 -18.87
N GLY A 59 0.79 -8.92 -17.68
CA GLY A 59 1.77 -7.87 -17.44
C GLY A 59 3.24 -8.30 -17.59
N SER A 60 4.13 -7.42 -17.14
CA SER A 60 5.58 -7.65 -17.07
C SER A 60 6.24 -6.81 -15.97
N CYS A 61 6.58 -7.43 -14.85
CA CYS A 61 7.44 -6.81 -13.84
C CYS A 61 8.81 -6.43 -14.42
N THR A 62 9.35 -7.22 -15.35
CA THR A 62 10.63 -6.89 -16.02
C THR A 62 10.54 -5.55 -16.74
N LEU A 63 9.43 -5.26 -17.42
CA LEU A 63 9.24 -3.97 -18.10
C LEU A 63 9.18 -2.82 -17.09
N ALA A 64 8.49 -3.00 -15.96
CA ALA A 64 8.45 -2.01 -14.88
C ALA A 64 9.85 -1.77 -14.28
N ALA A 65 10.59 -2.85 -14.02
CA ALA A 65 11.98 -2.79 -13.53
C ALA A 65 12.92 -2.09 -14.53
N GLU A 66 12.78 -2.36 -15.84
CA GLU A 66 13.54 -1.69 -16.91
C GLU A 66 13.24 -0.20 -16.97
N ARG A 67 11.96 0.19 -16.90
CA ARG A 67 11.53 1.61 -16.90
C ARG A 67 12.11 2.34 -15.69
N MET A 68 11.97 1.79 -14.49
CA MET A 68 12.51 2.39 -13.27
C MET A 68 14.05 2.40 -13.26
N GLY A 69 14.68 1.35 -13.78
CA GLY A 69 16.13 1.31 -13.99
C GLY A 69 16.60 2.41 -14.96
N ALA A 70 15.86 2.65 -16.04
CA ALA A 70 16.16 3.72 -16.98
C ALA A 70 16.08 5.11 -16.34
N ARG A 71 15.13 5.34 -15.42
CA ARG A 71 15.07 6.60 -14.63
C ARG A 71 16.34 6.80 -13.79
N LEU A 72 16.85 5.75 -13.14
CA LEU A 72 18.09 5.83 -12.37
C LEU A 72 19.32 6.07 -13.26
N LEU A 73 19.41 5.38 -14.40
CA LEU A 73 20.50 5.60 -15.36
C LEU A 73 20.49 7.05 -15.89
N ALA A 74 19.30 7.58 -16.20
CA ALA A 74 19.14 8.97 -16.63
C ALA A 74 19.54 9.98 -15.53
N ALA A 75 19.36 9.63 -14.27
CA ALA A 75 19.84 10.42 -13.12
C ALA A 75 21.37 10.34 -12.90
N GLY A 76 22.09 9.54 -13.68
CA GLY A 76 23.55 9.45 -13.64
C GLY A 76 24.09 8.34 -12.74
N TYR A 77 23.28 7.33 -12.41
CA TYR A 77 23.78 6.11 -11.79
C TYR A 77 24.65 5.32 -12.80
N PRO A 78 25.79 4.75 -12.36
CA PRO A 78 26.57 3.85 -13.21
C PRO A 78 25.77 2.61 -13.60
N ALA A 79 25.92 2.13 -14.83
CA ALA A 79 25.24 0.91 -15.29
C ALA A 79 25.58 -0.33 -14.45
N ALA A 80 26.77 -0.39 -13.85
CA ALA A 80 27.15 -1.48 -12.94
C ALA A 80 26.36 -1.49 -11.61
N ASP A 81 25.77 -0.35 -11.25
CA ASP A 81 25.00 -0.15 -10.00
C ASP A 81 23.48 -0.25 -10.24
N VAL A 82 23.02 -0.55 -11.45
CA VAL A 82 21.59 -0.70 -11.80
C VAL A 82 21.42 -2.00 -12.58
N ARG A 83 20.73 -2.98 -11.99
CA ARG A 83 20.56 -4.32 -12.57
C ARG A 83 19.09 -4.70 -12.63
N VAL A 84 18.63 -5.08 -13.81
CA VAL A 84 17.37 -5.81 -13.98
C VAL A 84 17.69 -7.30 -13.95
N LEU A 85 17.08 -8.02 -13.01
CA LEU A 85 17.40 -9.40 -12.68
C LEU A 85 16.15 -10.27 -12.88
N ALA A 86 16.18 -11.11 -13.92
CA ALA A 86 15.12 -12.07 -14.23
C ALA A 86 15.74 -13.43 -14.55
N THR A 87 14.95 -14.50 -14.38
CA THR A 87 15.37 -15.86 -14.75
C THR A 87 14.89 -16.19 -16.17
N PRO A 88 15.65 -16.95 -16.98
CA PRO A 88 15.24 -17.30 -18.36
C PRO A 88 13.88 -18.01 -18.45
N GLU A 89 13.50 -18.75 -17.40
CA GLU A 89 12.23 -19.47 -17.32
C GLU A 89 11.03 -18.54 -17.11
N ARG A 90 11.26 -17.35 -16.56
CA ARG A 90 10.23 -16.35 -16.24
C ARG A 90 10.73 -14.95 -16.63
N PRO A 91 10.91 -14.67 -17.94
CA PRO A 91 11.57 -13.46 -18.42
C PRO A 91 10.76 -12.17 -18.16
N LYS A 92 9.49 -12.28 -17.80
CA LYS A 92 8.61 -11.15 -17.47
C LYS A 92 8.53 -10.85 -15.97
N ASP A 93 9.09 -11.70 -15.13
CA ASP A 93 8.94 -11.63 -13.67
C ASP A 93 10.24 -11.13 -13.01
N GLY A 94 10.85 -10.13 -13.65
CA GLY A 94 12.12 -9.54 -13.25
C GLY A 94 12.00 -8.58 -12.08
N ASN A 95 13.15 -8.33 -11.46
CA ASN A 95 13.34 -7.47 -10.30
C ASN A 95 14.33 -6.34 -10.67
N LEU A 96 14.22 -5.18 -10.03
CA LEU A 96 15.23 -4.12 -10.11
C LEU A 96 16.10 -4.15 -8.84
N ALA A 97 17.41 -4.21 -8.99
CA ALA A 97 18.35 -3.98 -7.90
C ALA A 97 19.26 -2.81 -8.26
N ALA A 98 19.29 -1.77 -7.43
CA ALA A 98 20.19 -0.65 -7.63
C ALA A 98 20.82 -0.13 -6.34
N VAL A 99 21.93 0.61 -6.45
CA VAL A 99 22.69 1.08 -5.28
C VAL A 99 23.21 2.50 -5.45
N LEU A 100 22.98 3.32 -4.42
CA LEU A 100 23.68 4.58 -4.19
C LEU A 100 24.83 4.29 -3.24
N ARG A 101 26.05 4.38 -3.77
CA ARG A 101 27.28 4.05 -3.03
C ARG A 101 27.54 5.05 -1.91
N GLY A 102 27.81 4.53 -0.72
CA GLY A 102 28.22 5.29 0.45
C GLY A 102 29.73 5.55 0.50
N SER A 103 30.14 6.35 1.48
CA SER A 103 31.56 6.66 1.72
C SER A 103 32.31 5.57 2.50
N ASP A 104 31.60 4.70 3.22
CA ASP A 104 32.17 3.62 4.03
C ASP A 104 31.71 2.25 3.49
N PRO A 105 32.57 1.52 2.75
CA PRO A 105 32.22 0.21 2.19
C PRO A 105 32.08 -0.90 3.24
N SER A 106 32.46 -0.64 4.50
CA SER A 106 32.28 -1.59 5.61
C SER A 106 30.96 -1.40 6.37
N ALA A 107 30.28 -0.27 6.16
CA ALA A 107 29.00 0.00 6.81
C ALA A 107 27.89 -0.85 6.17
N PRO A 108 27.03 -1.49 6.98
CA PRO A 108 25.95 -2.31 6.44
C PRO A 108 24.92 -1.44 5.72
N ALA A 109 24.49 -1.87 4.53
CA ALA A 109 23.58 -1.09 3.69
C ALA A 109 22.19 -0.90 4.33
N LEU A 110 21.49 0.17 3.92
CA LEU A 110 20.05 0.30 4.07
C LEU A 110 19.39 -0.23 2.79
N LEU A 111 18.41 -1.13 2.92
CA LEU A 111 17.58 -1.60 1.81
C LEU A 111 16.22 -0.89 1.81
N LEU A 112 15.84 -0.32 0.68
CA LEU A 112 14.50 0.13 0.38
C LEU A 112 13.84 -0.96 -0.50
N LEU A 113 12.95 -1.74 0.09
CA LEU A 113 12.25 -2.85 -0.55
C LEU A 113 10.83 -2.41 -0.89
N ALA A 114 10.35 -2.80 -2.05
CA ALA A 114 8.96 -2.65 -2.49
C ALA A 114 8.67 -3.73 -3.54
N HIS A 115 7.42 -4.15 -3.69
CA HIS A 115 7.02 -4.98 -4.81
C HIS A 115 6.45 -4.15 -5.96
N ILE A 116 6.49 -4.71 -7.17
CA ILE A 116 5.99 -4.05 -8.39
C ILE A 116 5.01 -4.91 -9.18
N ASP A 117 4.83 -6.18 -8.81
CA ASP A 117 3.66 -6.94 -9.24
C ASP A 117 2.38 -6.38 -8.64
N VAL A 118 1.26 -6.78 -9.21
CA VAL A 118 -0.06 -6.35 -8.75
C VAL A 118 -1.03 -7.51 -8.99
N VAL A 119 -2.03 -7.66 -8.12
CA VAL A 119 -3.11 -8.61 -8.39
C VAL A 119 -3.85 -8.28 -9.70
N GLU A 120 -4.50 -9.31 -10.24
CA GLU A 120 -5.34 -9.20 -11.43
C GLU A 120 -6.39 -8.08 -11.32
N ALA A 121 -6.72 -7.49 -12.47
CA ALA A 121 -7.73 -6.46 -12.60
C ALA A 121 -8.60 -6.72 -13.82
N ASN A 122 -9.80 -7.27 -13.59
CA ASN A 122 -10.79 -7.46 -14.63
C ASN A 122 -11.44 -6.11 -15.00
N PRO A 123 -11.28 -5.58 -16.23
CA PRO A 123 -11.81 -4.26 -16.59
C PRO A 123 -13.32 -4.11 -16.40
N ALA A 124 -14.09 -5.21 -16.46
CA ALA A 124 -15.54 -5.18 -16.26
C ALA A 124 -15.96 -4.80 -14.83
N ASP A 125 -15.08 -4.99 -13.85
CA ASP A 125 -15.34 -4.68 -12.43
C ASP A 125 -14.89 -3.24 -12.08
N TRP A 126 -14.29 -2.52 -13.01
CA TRP A 126 -13.72 -1.20 -12.78
C TRP A 126 -14.55 -0.08 -13.43
N THR A 127 -14.70 1.03 -12.72
CA THR A 127 -15.33 2.25 -13.26
C THR A 127 -14.41 3.00 -14.22
N ARG A 128 -13.09 2.84 -14.07
CA ARG A 128 -12.03 3.43 -14.89
C ARG A 128 -11.15 2.31 -15.44
N ASP A 129 -10.39 2.57 -16.48
CA ASP A 129 -9.38 1.59 -16.91
C ASP A 129 -8.40 1.33 -15.74
N PRO A 130 -8.13 0.06 -15.37
CA PRO A 130 -7.32 -0.25 -14.20
C PRO A 130 -5.85 0.14 -14.36
N PHE A 131 -5.35 0.34 -15.58
CA PHE A 131 -3.94 0.66 -15.85
C PHE A 131 -3.78 2.04 -16.50
N THR A 132 -4.76 2.92 -16.30
CA THR A 132 -4.66 4.34 -16.61
C THR A 132 -4.75 5.12 -15.31
N LEU A 133 -3.73 5.92 -14.97
CA LEU A 133 -3.72 6.66 -13.71
C LEU A 133 -4.69 7.84 -13.80
N VAL A 134 -5.75 7.80 -12.99
CA VAL A 134 -6.72 8.90 -12.94
C VAL A 134 -6.64 9.63 -11.60
N GLU A 135 -6.42 10.94 -11.64
CA GLU A 135 -6.54 11.82 -10.46
C GLU A 135 -7.90 12.50 -10.44
N GLU A 136 -8.71 12.22 -9.41
CA GLU A 136 -10.02 12.82 -9.24
C GLU A 136 -10.35 12.99 -7.76
N GLY A 137 -10.91 14.14 -7.38
CA GLY A 137 -11.35 14.38 -6.00
C GLY A 137 -10.21 14.35 -4.95
N GLY A 138 -8.96 14.53 -5.37
CA GLY A 138 -7.79 14.40 -4.48
C GLY A 138 -7.29 12.97 -4.28
N TYR A 139 -7.80 12.02 -5.06
CA TYR A 139 -7.40 10.61 -5.02
C TYR A 139 -6.83 10.15 -6.36
N PHE A 140 -5.94 9.16 -6.31
CA PHE A 140 -5.42 8.45 -7.46
C PHE A 140 -6.14 7.11 -7.62
N TYR A 141 -6.59 6.81 -8.83
CA TYR A 141 -7.30 5.58 -9.17
C TYR A 141 -6.54 4.84 -10.26
N ALA A 142 -5.96 3.69 -9.89
CA ALA A 142 -5.42 2.67 -10.79
C ALA A 142 -5.01 1.43 -9.96
N ARG A 143 -4.87 0.27 -10.61
CA ARG A 143 -4.28 -0.94 -10.03
C ARG A 143 -2.81 -0.67 -9.75
N GLY A 144 -2.38 -0.91 -8.51
CA GLY A 144 -1.03 -0.60 -8.05
C GLY A 144 -0.88 0.80 -7.46
N ALA A 145 -1.89 1.67 -7.57
CA ALA A 145 -1.77 3.06 -7.12
C ALA A 145 -1.51 3.18 -5.61
N ALA A 146 -2.00 2.25 -4.79
CA ALA A 146 -1.67 2.18 -3.37
C ALA A 146 -0.65 1.07 -3.10
N ASP A 147 -0.98 -0.15 -3.53
CA ASP A 147 -0.27 -1.38 -3.20
C ASP A 147 0.41 -1.98 -4.45
N ASP A 148 1.74 -1.94 -4.57
CA ASP A 148 2.72 -1.17 -3.76
C ASP A 148 3.51 -0.16 -4.62
N LYS A 149 3.01 0.13 -5.83
CA LYS A 149 3.75 0.99 -6.77
C LYS A 149 3.90 2.43 -6.30
N ALA A 150 3.07 2.90 -5.37
CA ALA A 150 3.30 4.19 -4.71
C ALA A 150 4.62 4.19 -3.94
N GLN A 151 4.87 3.18 -3.10
CA GLN A 151 6.11 3.08 -2.35
C GLN A 151 7.30 2.84 -3.28
N ALA A 152 7.16 1.94 -4.26
CA ALA A 152 8.20 1.70 -5.26
C ALA A 152 8.58 3.00 -6.00
N ALA A 153 7.61 3.80 -6.43
CA ALA A 153 7.85 5.09 -7.08
C ALA A 153 8.57 6.07 -6.13
N VAL A 154 8.17 6.13 -4.86
CA VAL A 154 8.83 6.97 -3.83
C VAL A 154 10.29 6.56 -3.64
N TRP A 155 10.61 5.26 -3.63
CA TRP A 155 11.99 4.78 -3.54
C TRP A 155 12.83 5.17 -4.75
N VAL A 156 12.31 5.01 -5.96
CA VAL A 156 13.04 5.39 -7.18
C VAL A 156 13.25 6.91 -7.24
N ASP A 157 12.22 7.70 -6.96
CA ASP A 157 12.31 9.17 -6.92
C ASP A 157 13.29 9.66 -5.84
N THR A 158 13.27 9.03 -4.66
CA THR A 158 14.24 9.32 -3.59
C THR A 158 15.67 9.09 -4.09
N MET A 159 15.94 7.97 -4.77
CA MET A 159 17.26 7.68 -5.33
C MET A 159 17.68 8.72 -6.39
N VAL A 160 16.76 9.06 -7.31
CA VAL A 160 16.99 10.11 -8.32
C VAL A 160 17.39 11.44 -7.66
N ARG A 161 16.65 11.88 -6.64
CA ARG A 161 16.92 13.14 -5.92
C ARG A 161 18.24 13.11 -5.17
N LEU A 162 18.50 12.06 -4.39
CA LEU A 162 19.75 11.92 -3.65
C LEU A 162 20.97 12.00 -4.58
N LYS A 163 20.87 11.39 -5.77
CA LYS A 163 21.90 11.46 -6.78
C LYS A 163 22.04 12.87 -7.37
N ALA A 164 20.95 13.53 -7.72
CA ALA A 164 20.93 14.89 -8.27
C ALA A 164 21.48 15.92 -7.27
N GLU A 165 21.23 15.73 -5.98
CA GLU A 165 21.73 16.57 -4.89
C GLU A 165 23.22 16.33 -4.56
N GLY A 166 23.83 15.29 -5.15
CA GLY A 166 25.21 14.90 -4.85
C GLY A 166 25.38 14.33 -3.43
N PHE A 167 24.31 13.80 -2.84
CA PHE A 167 24.35 13.23 -1.51
C PHE A 167 25.21 11.97 -1.48
N VAL A 168 26.14 11.92 -0.52
CA VAL A 168 26.99 10.74 -0.27
C VAL A 168 26.66 10.22 1.13
N PRO A 169 25.88 9.13 1.26
CA PRO A 169 25.57 8.56 2.56
C PRO A 169 26.80 7.89 3.18
N ARG A 170 26.77 7.63 4.50
CA ARG A 170 27.82 6.83 5.14
C ARG A 170 27.81 5.38 4.61
N GLN A 171 26.65 4.75 4.64
CA GLN A 171 26.42 3.38 4.19
C GLN A 171 25.75 3.37 2.81
N ASP A 172 25.88 2.28 2.06
CA ASP A 172 25.14 2.10 0.81
C ASP A 172 23.62 2.21 1.06
N ILE A 173 22.92 2.90 0.17
CA ILE A 173 21.45 2.83 0.08
C ILE A 173 21.13 1.98 -1.14
N LYS A 174 20.52 0.82 -0.91
CA LYS A 174 20.08 -0.11 -1.95
C LYS A 174 18.59 0.02 -2.16
N ILE A 175 18.14 -0.18 -3.38
CA ILE A 175 16.74 -0.48 -3.67
C ILE A 175 16.63 -1.89 -4.23
N ALA A 176 15.54 -2.57 -3.86
CA ALA A 176 15.07 -3.76 -4.55
C ALA A 176 13.58 -3.58 -4.86
N LEU A 177 13.24 -3.53 -6.14
CA LEU A 177 11.85 -3.62 -6.59
C LEU A 177 11.60 -5.05 -7.05
N THR A 178 10.79 -5.80 -6.32
CA THR A 178 10.65 -7.24 -6.52
C THR A 178 9.33 -7.62 -7.17
N CYS A 179 9.30 -8.77 -7.82
CA CYS A 179 8.10 -9.34 -8.43
C CYS A 179 7.70 -10.64 -7.71
N GLY A 180 6.40 -10.90 -7.60
CA GLY A 180 5.83 -12.13 -7.05
C GLY A 180 5.53 -12.07 -5.55
N GLU A 181 5.27 -10.88 -5.01
CA GLU A 181 4.70 -10.75 -3.66
C GLU A 181 3.25 -11.28 -3.67
N GLU A 182 2.45 -10.77 -4.59
CA GLU A 182 1.01 -11.02 -4.71
C GLU A 182 0.68 -12.44 -5.22
N THR A 183 1.69 -13.11 -5.78
CA THR A 183 1.58 -14.47 -6.36
C THR A 183 2.72 -15.38 -5.90
N SER A 184 3.08 -15.27 -4.63
CA SER A 184 4.21 -16.00 -4.02
C SER A 184 4.13 -17.52 -4.14
N ASP A 185 2.94 -18.08 -4.38
CA ASP A 185 2.70 -19.49 -4.69
C ASP A 185 3.23 -19.92 -6.08
N THR A 186 3.34 -18.96 -6.99
CA THR A 186 3.71 -19.17 -8.40
C THR A 186 5.12 -18.65 -8.70
N TRP A 187 5.50 -17.52 -8.11
CA TRP A 187 6.81 -16.91 -8.23
C TRP A 187 7.09 -16.04 -7.01
N ASN A 188 8.29 -16.14 -6.45
CA ASN A 188 8.74 -15.28 -5.36
C ASN A 188 10.12 -14.69 -5.70
N GLY A 189 10.13 -13.43 -6.14
CA GLY A 189 11.33 -12.72 -6.57
C GLY A 189 12.34 -12.51 -5.45
N VAL A 190 11.89 -12.26 -4.21
CA VAL A 190 12.76 -12.13 -3.04
C VAL A 190 13.48 -13.45 -2.76
N GLU A 191 12.76 -14.58 -2.75
CA GLU A 191 13.35 -15.89 -2.52
C GLU A 191 14.37 -16.26 -3.62
N TRP A 192 14.05 -15.96 -4.88
CA TRP A 192 14.96 -16.17 -5.99
C TRP A 192 16.22 -15.29 -5.88
N LEU A 193 16.09 -14.02 -5.54
CA LEU A 193 17.21 -13.10 -5.32
C LEU A 193 18.09 -13.56 -4.16
N LEU A 194 17.52 -13.99 -3.04
CA LEU A 194 18.29 -14.53 -1.90
C LEU A 194 19.14 -15.74 -2.30
N LYS A 195 18.66 -16.58 -3.21
CA LYS A 195 19.37 -17.77 -3.70
C LYS A 195 20.44 -17.45 -4.75
N THR A 196 20.19 -16.49 -5.63
CA THR A 196 20.98 -16.30 -6.86
C THR A 196 21.79 -15.00 -6.90
N HIS A 197 21.29 -13.95 -6.22
CA HIS A 197 21.86 -12.60 -6.18
C HIS A 197 21.78 -12.03 -4.74
N PRO A 198 22.30 -12.72 -3.71
CA PRO A 198 22.16 -12.29 -2.32
C PRO A 198 22.78 -10.90 -2.06
N ASP A 199 23.73 -10.48 -2.90
CA ASP A 199 24.32 -9.14 -2.86
C ASP A 199 23.30 -8.02 -3.13
N ALA A 200 22.24 -8.30 -3.89
CA ALA A 200 21.16 -7.36 -4.17
C ALA A 200 20.34 -7.02 -2.92
N LEU A 201 20.18 -7.99 -2.00
CA LEU A 201 19.33 -7.86 -0.81
C LEU A 201 20.11 -7.72 0.51
N SER A 202 21.41 -8.04 0.52
CA SER A 202 22.23 -7.96 1.72
C SER A 202 22.31 -6.52 2.27
N ALA A 203 21.79 -6.33 3.47
CA ALA A 203 21.66 -5.05 4.16
C ALA A 203 21.63 -5.26 5.69
N GLY A 204 21.97 -4.22 6.45
CA GLY A 204 21.83 -4.24 7.92
C GLY A 204 20.42 -3.91 8.40
N PHE A 205 19.65 -3.22 7.56
CA PHE A 205 18.27 -2.84 7.83
C PHE A 205 17.49 -2.73 6.52
N ALA A 206 16.20 -3.07 6.55
CA ALA A 206 15.32 -2.94 5.41
C ALA A 206 14.06 -2.15 5.80
N LEU A 207 13.67 -1.20 4.95
CA LEU A 207 12.34 -0.61 4.94
C LEU A 207 11.53 -1.35 3.88
N ASN A 208 10.40 -1.92 4.27
CA ASN A 208 9.48 -2.65 3.42
C ASN A 208 8.07 -2.04 3.52
N GLU A 209 7.15 -2.54 2.68
CA GLU A 209 5.73 -2.23 2.76
C GLU A 209 5.03 -2.72 4.05
N GLY A 210 3.70 -2.63 4.06
CA GLY A 210 2.81 -3.15 5.11
C GLY A 210 2.22 -2.07 6.01
N ALA A 211 2.93 -0.94 6.16
CA ALA A 211 2.47 0.21 6.95
C ALA A 211 1.92 1.34 6.08
N ARG A 212 1.16 2.26 6.69
CA ARG A 212 0.51 3.38 5.99
C ARG A 212 0.41 4.65 6.82
N GLY A 213 0.28 5.77 6.12
CA GLY A 213 -0.18 7.02 6.70
C GLY A 213 -1.71 7.09 6.70
N ARG A 214 -2.29 7.71 7.72
CA ARG A 214 -3.74 8.02 7.78
C ARG A 214 -3.97 9.51 7.94
N LEU A 215 -4.94 10.01 7.18
CA LEU A 215 -5.48 11.35 7.28
C LEU A 215 -6.92 11.29 7.80
N ASP A 216 -7.38 12.35 8.47
CA ASP A 216 -8.80 12.52 8.78
C ASP A 216 -9.59 13.00 7.55
N ALA A 217 -10.91 13.17 7.71
CA ALA A 217 -11.79 13.62 6.64
C ALA A 217 -11.44 15.03 6.12
N GLU A 218 -10.78 15.84 6.95
CA GLU A 218 -10.32 17.19 6.64
C GLU A 218 -8.90 17.20 6.04
N GLY A 219 -8.24 16.04 5.92
CA GLY A 219 -6.90 15.90 5.37
C GLY A 219 -5.76 16.14 6.37
N ASN A 220 -6.03 16.27 7.67
CA ASN A 220 -4.99 16.39 8.69
C ASN A 220 -4.38 15.03 9.00
N ARG A 221 -3.08 15.03 9.34
CA ARG A 221 -2.35 13.81 9.71
C ARG A 221 -2.89 13.23 11.01
N LEU A 222 -3.36 11.98 10.97
CA LEU A 222 -3.81 11.23 12.13
C LEU A 222 -2.73 10.30 12.67
N ALA A 223 -2.13 9.50 11.79
CA ALA A 223 -1.13 8.51 12.16
C ALA A 223 -0.16 8.25 11.01
N LEU A 224 1.06 7.87 11.35
CA LEU A 224 2.01 7.23 10.45
C LEU A 224 2.45 5.95 11.15
N ASP A 225 1.99 4.83 10.63
CA ASP A 225 2.22 3.54 11.25
C ASP A 225 3.60 3.01 10.84
N VAL A 226 4.23 2.22 11.73
CA VAL A 226 5.46 1.47 11.45
C VAL A 226 5.19 0.03 11.86
N GLN A 227 5.32 -0.89 10.91
CA GLN A 227 5.06 -2.30 11.14
C GLN A 227 6.37 -3.05 11.41
N ALA A 228 6.36 -3.88 12.44
CA ALA A 228 7.52 -4.70 12.83
C ALA A 228 7.34 -6.19 12.50
N GLY A 229 6.18 -6.57 11.96
CA GLY A 229 5.88 -7.95 11.57
C GLY A 229 4.47 -8.10 11.05
N GLU A 230 4.22 -9.21 10.38
CA GLU A 230 2.94 -9.53 9.75
C GLU A 230 2.43 -10.89 10.23
N LYS A 231 1.12 -11.11 10.10
CA LYS A 231 0.55 -12.44 10.31
C LYS A 231 0.83 -13.26 9.05
N VAL A 232 1.27 -14.50 9.23
CA VAL A 232 1.27 -15.50 8.16
C VAL A 232 -0.03 -16.29 8.18
N TYR A 233 -0.52 -16.67 7.01
CA TYR A 233 -1.65 -17.58 6.88
C TYR A 233 -1.17 -19.02 6.67
N GLN A 234 -2.07 -19.98 6.88
CA GLN A 234 -1.83 -21.37 6.59
C GLN A 234 -3.10 -21.99 6.01
N ASP A 235 -2.97 -22.57 4.82
CA ASP A 235 -4.06 -23.30 4.20
C ASP A 235 -4.06 -24.76 4.65
N PHE A 236 -5.27 -25.30 4.85
CA PHE A 236 -5.50 -26.68 5.23
C PHE A 236 -6.52 -27.33 4.29
N GLN A 237 -6.21 -28.51 3.79
CA GLN A 237 -7.18 -29.35 3.08
C GLN A 237 -7.79 -30.35 4.06
N LEU A 238 -9.13 -30.33 4.18
CA LEU A 238 -9.89 -31.27 4.99
C LEU A 238 -10.64 -32.25 4.08
N GLU A 239 -10.37 -33.55 4.25
CA GLU A 239 -11.01 -34.60 3.47
C GLU A 239 -11.69 -35.62 4.40
N ILE A 240 -12.94 -35.96 4.10
CA ILE A 240 -13.69 -37.02 4.78
C ILE A 240 -14.28 -37.93 3.72
N THR A 241 -14.02 -39.23 3.86
CA THR A 241 -14.54 -40.25 2.95
C THR A 241 -15.54 -41.16 3.66
N ASN A 242 -16.52 -41.68 2.90
CA ASN A 242 -17.43 -42.72 3.34
C ASN A 242 -17.69 -43.71 2.18
N PRO A 243 -18.14 -44.94 2.46
CA PRO A 243 -18.61 -45.85 1.42
C PRO A 243 -19.77 -45.24 0.62
N GLY A 244 -19.67 -45.25 -0.70
CA GLY A 244 -20.73 -44.73 -1.57
C GLY A 244 -22.06 -45.51 -1.46
N GLY A 245 -23.17 -44.85 -1.79
CA GLY A 245 -24.52 -45.44 -1.72
C GLY A 245 -25.53 -44.74 -2.63
N HIS A 246 -26.71 -45.32 -2.77
CA HIS A 246 -27.79 -44.74 -3.58
C HIS A 246 -28.45 -43.57 -2.82
N SER A 247 -28.54 -42.38 -3.43
CA SER A 247 -29.02 -41.16 -2.76
C SER A 247 -30.45 -41.25 -2.21
N SER A 248 -31.30 -42.10 -2.79
CA SER A 248 -32.65 -42.37 -2.25
C SER A 248 -32.70 -43.26 -1.00
N ARG A 249 -31.55 -43.79 -0.56
CA ARG A 249 -31.39 -44.59 0.67
C ARG A 249 -30.33 -43.96 1.57
N PRO A 250 -30.58 -42.76 2.09
CA PRO A 250 -29.60 -42.08 2.95
C PRO A 250 -29.32 -42.92 4.19
N VAL A 251 -28.04 -42.98 4.57
CA VAL A 251 -27.60 -43.55 5.85
C VAL A 251 -27.30 -42.42 6.82
N PRO A 252 -27.48 -42.61 8.15
CA PRO A 252 -27.20 -41.57 9.13
C PRO A 252 -25.74 -41.10 9.14
N ASP A 253 -24.81 -41.95 8.69
CA ASP A 253 -23.39 -41.67 8.67
C ASP A 253 -22.90 -41.27 7.26
N ASN A 254 -22.80 -39.97 7.03
CA ASN A 254 -22.54 -39.38 5.73
C ASN A 254 -21.35 -38.42 5.78
N ALA A 255 -20.46 -38.49 4.78
CA ALA A 255 -19.26 -37.65 4.71
C ALA A 255 -19.60 -36.15 4.68
N ILE A 256 -20.68 -35.76 4.00
CA ILE A 256 -21.11 -34.35 3.91
C ILE A 256 -21.51 -33.84 5.30
N ASP A 257 -22.32 -34.59 6.05
CA ASP A 257 -22.76 -34.17 7.38
C ASP A 257 -21.60 -34.11 8.37
N ARG A 258 -20.65 -35.05 8.29
CA ARG A 258 -19.44 -35.04 9.11
C ARG A 258 -18.57 -33.81 8.84
N LEU A 259 -18.35 -33.49 7.57
CA LEU A 259 -17.53 -32.35 7.18
C LEU A 259 -18.22 -31.04 7.56
N ALA A 260 -19.51 -30.89 7.25
CA ALA A 260 -20.30 -29.72 7.61
C ALA A 260 -20.28 -29.46 9.12
N ASN A 261 -20.55 -30.49 9.95
CA ASN A 261 -20.48 -30.36 11.40
C ASN A 261 -19.06 -30.08 11.90
N GLY A 262 -18.03 -30.62 11.24
CA GLY A 262 -16.63 -30.32 11.55
C GLY A 262 -16.27 -28.85 11.30
N LEU A 263 -16.72 -28.30 10.17
CA LEU A 263 -16.51 -26.90 9.82
C LEU A 263 -17.26 -25.95 10.77
N VAL A 264 -18.49 -26.28 11.17
CA VAL A 264 -19.23 -25.49 12.18
C VAL A 264 -18.47 -25.47 13.51
N ARG A 265 -17.96 -26.63 13.97
CA ARG A 265 -17.14 -26.66 15.19
C ARG A 265 -15.89 -25.80 15.04
N LEU A 266 -15.21 -25.83 13.91
CA LEU A 266 -14.02 -25.01 13.68
C LEU A 266 -14.36 -23.51 13.70
N TRP A 267 -15.46 -23.12 13.07
CA TRP A 267 -15.95 -21.73 13.06
C TRP A 267 -16.27 -21.22 14.48
N ASP A 268 -16.86 -22.07 15.32
CA ASP A 268 -17.24 -21.73 16.69
C ASP A 268 -16.07 -21.76 17.69
N GLN A 269 -14.82 -22.00 17.25
CA GLN A 269 -13.62 -21.93 18.09
C GLN A 269 -12.86 -20.61 17.85
N PRO A 270 -13.02 -19.59 18.71
CA PRO A 270 -12.22 -18.38 18.61
C PRO A 270 -10.76 -18.67 18.96
N PHE A 271 -9.84 -18.09 18.19
CA PHE A 271 -8.42 -18.12 18.55
C PHE A 271 -8.16 -17.25 19.79
N PRO A 272 -7.23 -17.66 20.67
CA PRO A 272 -6.86 -16.84 21.82
C PRO A 272 -6.26 -15.50 21.34
N LEU A 273 -6.58 -14.43 22.07
CA LEU A 273 -6.01 -13.12 21.83
C LEU A 273 -4.56 -13.10 22.32
N GLU A 274 -3.64 -12.90 21.38
CA GLU A 274 -2.20 -12.81 21.67
C GLU A 274 -1.73 -11.36 21.55
N VAL A 275 -1.24 -10.78 22.65
CA VAL A 275 -0.75 -9.39 22.70
C VAL A 275 0.74 -9.38 23.01
N ASN A 276 1.54 -9.22 21.95
CA ASN A 276 2.98 -9.00 22.08
C ASN A 276 3.30 -7.50 22.32
N ASP A 277 4.58 -7.18 22.50
CA ASP A 277 5.03 -5.82 22.79
C ASP A 277 4.72 -4.83 21.65
N THR A 278 4.79 -5.28 20.39
CA THR A 278 4.44 -4.48 19.20
C THR A 278 2.95 -4.11 19.20
N VAL A 279 2.07 -5.10 19.37
CA VAL A 279 0.62 -4.89 19.43
C VAL A 279 0.25 -3.99 20.62
N ARG A 280 0.89 -4.21 21.78
CA ARG A 280 0.70 -3.38 22.97
C ARG A 280 1.07 -1.93 22.72
N ALA A 281 2.22 -1.68 22.11
CA ALA A 281 2.68 -0.33 21.78
C ALA A 281 1.72 0.35 20.79
N TYR A 282 1.31 -0.37 19.75
CA TYR A 282 0.37 0.11 18.75
C TYR A 282 -0.98 0.52 19.37
N LEU A 283 -1.63 -0.38 20.12
CA LEU A 283 -2.92 -0.10 20.77
C LEU A 283 -2.82 1.06 21.77
N THR A 284 -1.71 1.16 22.50
CA THR A 284 -1.47 2.27 23.45
C THR A 284 -1.39 3.62 22.73
N ALA A 285 -0.67 3.69 21.61
CA ALA A 285 -0.56 4.90 20.80
C ALA A 285 -1.90 5.26 20.13
N MET A 286 -2.57 4.27 19.54
CA MET A 286 -3.82 4.46 18.82
C MET A 286 -5.00 4.85 19.73
N ALA A 287 -4.95 4.53 21.01
CA ALA A 287 -5.93 5.01 21.99
C ALA A 287 -5.92 6.55 22.14
N GLY A 288 -4.85 7.24 21.74
CA GLY A 288 -4.80 8.70 21.65
C GLY A 288 -5.42 9.28 20.39
N VAL A 289 -5.55 8.46 19.33
CA VAL A 289 -6.03 8.87 18.00
C VAL A 289 -7.52 8.53 17.83
N SER A 290 -8.00 7.45 18.47
CA SER A 290 -9.40 7.02 18.39
C SER A 290 -10.11 7.12 19.75
N PRO A 291 -10.70 8.27 20.10
CA PRO A 291 -11.36 8.46 21.40
C PRO A 291 -12.48 7.45 21.68
N THR A 292 -13.19 7.00 20.63
CA THR A 292 -14.30 6.06 20.74
C THR A 292 -13.85 4.64 21.08
N LEU A 293 -12.65 4.22 20.64
CA LEU A 293 -12.09 2.89 20.89
C LEU A 293 -11.02 2.88 22.00
N ALA A 294 -10.65 4.06 22.53
CA ALA A 294 -9.52 4.22 23.44
C ALA A 294 -9.61 3.35 24.72
N ALA A 295 -10.81 3.16 25.26
CA ALA A 295 -11.00 2.31 26.44
C ALA A 295 -10.70 0.84 26.14
N ASP A 296 -11.22 0.34 25.01
CA ASP A 296 -11.03 -1.05 24.58
C ASP A 296 -9.57 -1.32 24.19
N MET A 297 -8.94 -0.39 23.46
CA MET A 297 -7.52 -0.48 23.11
C MET A 297 -6.62 -0.55 24.35
N ARG A 298 -6.86 0.29 25.37
CA ARG A 298 -6.09 0.26 26.63
C ARG A 298 -6.33 -1.03 27.40
N LEU A 299 -7.55 -1.58 27.37
CA LEU A 299 -7.88 -2.80 28.07
C LEU A 299 -7.17 -4.01 27.46
N VAL A 300 -7.21 -4.14 26.13
CA VAL A 300 -6.48 -5.19 25.40
C VAL A 300 -4.97 -5.01 25.58
N ALA A 301 -4.46 -3.78 25.46
CA ALA A 301 -3.06 -3.45 25.69
C ALA A 301 -2.58 -3.72 27.12
N ALA A 302 -3.46 -3.86 28.12
CA ALA A 302 -3.06 -4.23 29.48
C ALA A 302 -2.68 -5.72 29.60
N GLY A 303 -2.83 -6.52 28.53
CA GLY A 303 -2.53 -7.95 28.55
C GLY A 303 -3.55 -8.76 29.37
N ARG A 304 -4.73 -8.19 29.62
CA ARG A 304 -5.88 -8.93 30.14
C ARG A 304 -6.75 -9.31 28.95
N PRO A 305 -6.98 -10.60 28.67
CA PRO A 305 -7.90 -10.99 27.63
C PRO A 305 -9.31 -10.55 28.03
N ASP A 306 -9.79 -9.45 27.46
CA ASP A 306 -11.20 -9.10 27.42
C ASP A 306 -11.71 -9.41 26.01
N PRO A 307 -12.33 -10.59 25.80
CA PRO A 307 -12.85 -10.98 24.49
C PRO A 307 -13.92 -10.03 23.96
N ALA A 308 -14.66 -9.35 24.85
CA ALA A 308 -15.69 -8.41 24.43
C ALA A 308 -15.07 -7.11 23.91
N ALA A 309 -13.99 -6.63 24.54
CA ALA A 309 -13.22 -5.49 24.01
C ALA A 309 -12.55 -5.83 22.69
N ALA A 310 -11.90 -7.01 22.59
CA ALA A 310 -11.30 -7.47 21.34
C ALA A 310 -12.34 -7.60 20.22
N ALA A 311 -13.52 -8.16 20.52
CA ALA A 311 -14.60 -8.26 19.54
C ALA A 311 -15.12 -6.89 19.08
N ARG A 312 -15.21 -5.89 19.97
CA ARG A 312 -15.58 -4.52 19.59
C ARG A 312 -14.52 -3.85 18.73
N LEU A 313 -13.24 -4.04 19.03
CA LEU A 313 -12.14 -3.53 18.21
C LEU A 313 -12.19 -4.14 16.80
N SER A 314 -12.25 -5.48 16.72
CA SER A 314 -12.32 -6.20 15.44
C SER A 314 -13.57 -5.86 14.62
N ALA A 315 -14.72 -5.61 15.27
CA ALA A 315 -15.93 -5.17 14.59
C ALA A 315 -15.86 -3.72 14.06
N ALA A 316 -15.07 -2.85 14.71
CA ALA A 316 -14.88 -1.48 14.27
C ALA A 316 -13.83 -1.37 13.15
N ASP A 317 -12.78 -2.19 13.22
CA ASP A 317 -11.73 -2.31 12.22
C ASP A 317 -11.19 -3.75 12.26
N PRO A 318 -11.46 -4.58 11.24
CA PRO A 318 -10.96 -5.96 11.20
C PRO A 318 -9.42 -6.08 11.22
N GLY A 319 -8.70 -4.98 10.99
CA GLY A 319 -7.25 -4.90 11.13
C GLY A 319 -6.74 -4.66 12.57
N LEU A 320 -7.64 -4.44 13.55
CA LEU A 320 -7.33 -4.25 14.98
C LEU A 320 -7.45 -5.53 15.82
#